data_AF-A0A4Z0NJ35-F1
#
_entry.id   AF-A0A4Z0NJ35-F1
#
_cell.length_a   1.000
_cell.length_b   1.000
_cell.length_c   1.000
_cell.angle_alpha   90.00
_cell.angle_beta   90.00
_cell.angle_gamma   90.00
#
_symmetry.space_group_name_H-M   'P 1'
#
loop_
_entity.id
_entity.type
_entity.pdbx_description
1 polymer ?
#
loop_
_entity_poly.entity_id
_entity_poly.type
_entity_poly.pdbx_seq_one_letter_code
_entity_poly.pdbx_strand_id
1 'polypeptide(L)' 'YYMNFASVTLNSHEVKSATFVPPKSSASFKLSSTAAPHGTVTWRLISDYGMSLEPHSGSF' A
#
# COMPACT_ATOMS: atom_id res chain seq x y z
N TYR A 1 0.54 3.39 15.69
CA TYR A 1 1.16 4.37 14.79
C TYR A 1 0.40 4.41 13.48
N TYR A 2 0.51 5.52 12.74
CA TYR A 2 -0.01 5.59 11.38
C TYR A 2 0.88 4.77 10.45
N MET A 3 0.29 4.14 9.45
CA MET A 3 1.03 3.51 8.36
C MET A 3 0.97 4.44 7.15
N ASN A 4 1.97 5.31 6.98
CA ASN A 4 2.07 6.19 5.80
C ASN A 4 2.70 5.42 4.64
N PHE A 5 1.97 5.23 3.55
CA PHE A 5 2.47 4.48 2.40
C PHE A 5 3.39 5.36 1.54
N ALA A 6 4.59 4.85 1.25
CA ALA A 6 5.45 5.38 0.21
C ALA A 6 5.00 4.85 -1.17
N SER A 7 4.58 3.59 -1.21
CA SER A 7 4.01 2.96 -2.40
C SER A 7 3.14 1.76 -2.02
N VAL A 8 2.15 1.47 -2.86
CA VAL A 8 1.34 0.25 -2.83
C VAL A 8 1.14 -0.20 -4.28
N THR A 9 1.41 -1.47 -4.57
CA THR A 9 1.16 -2.10 -5.87
C THR A 9 0.36 -3.38 -5.70
N LEU A 10 -0.48 -3.69 -6.69
CA LEU A 10 -1.15 -4.98 -6.85
C LEU A 10 -0.75 -5.56 -8.21
N ASN A 11 -0.08 -6.71 -8.23
CA ASN A 11 0.47 -7.31 -9.46
C ASN A 11 1.28 -6.31 -10.29
N SER A 12 2.13 -5.52 -9.62
CA SER A 12 2.94 -4.44 -10.23
C SER A 12 2.16 -3.23 -10.76
N HIS A 13 0.83 -3.18 -10.62
CA HIS A 13 0.03 -1.99 -10.88
C HIS A 13 -0.07 -1.12 -9.63
N GLU A 14 0.31 0.15 -9.75
CA GLU A 14 0.30 1.11 -8.64
C GLU A 14 -1.13 1.48 -8.20
N VAL A 15 -1.36 1.43 -6.89
CA VAL A 15 -2.59 1.91 -6.24
C VAL A 15 -2.39 3.38 -5.86
N LYS A 16 -2.53 4.28 -6.84
CA LYS A 16 -2.27 5.73 -6.69
C LYS A 16 -3.09 6.44 -5.61
N SER A 17 -4.20 5.84 -5.18
CA SER A 17 -5.06 6.39 -4.14
C SER A 17 -4.60 6.07 -2.71
N ALA A 18 -3.57 5.21 -2.54
CA ALA A 18 -3.04 4.84 -1.25
C ALA A 18 -2.37 6.03 -0.55
N THR A 19 -2.73 6.26 0.72
CA THR A 19 -2.20 7.37 1.54
C THR A 19 -1.69 6.86 2.87
N PHE A 20 -2.59 6.63 3.82
CA PHE A 20 -2.24 6.13 5.14
C PHE A 20 -3.36 5.32 5.79
N VAL A 21 -2.99 4.53 6.80
CA VAL A 21 -3.95 3.84 7.68
C VAL A 21 -3.80 4.39 9.11
N PRO A 22 -4.88 4.86 9.75
CA PRO A 22 -4.85 5.26 11.16
C PRO A 22 -4.60 4.08 12.11
N PRO A 23 -4.09 4.34 13.33
CA PRO A 23 -3.91 3.31 14.34
C PRO A 23 -5.20 2.54 14.64
N LYS A 24 -5.10 1.21 14.72
CA LYS A 24 -6.22 0.30 15.08
C LYS A 24 -7.46 0.46 14.18
N SER A 25 -7.25 0.89 12.93
CA SER A 25 -8.32 1.13 11.97
C SER A 25 -8.01 0.42 10.65
N SER A 26 -8.93 0.55 9.71
CA SER A 26 -8.81 0.09 8.33
C SER A 26 -9.08 1.23 7.36
N ALA A 27 -8.45 1.19 6.20
CA ALA A 27 -8.68 2.11 5.10
C ALA A 27 -8.86 1.31 3.80
N SER A 28 -9.64 1.87 2.86
CA SER A 28 -9.89 1.25 1.56
C SER A 28 -9.48 2.21 0.45
N PHE A 29 -8.74 1.69 -0.52
CA PHE A 29 -8.21 2.43 -1.64
C PHE A 29 -8.77 1.86 -2.94
N LYS A 30 -9.10 2.73 -3.89
CA LYS A 30 -9.62 2.30 -5.18
C LYS A 30 -8.49 1.73 -6.01
N LEU A 31 -8.69 0.50 -6.50
CA LEU A 31 -7.85 -0.11 -7.51
C LEU A 31 -8.12 0.53 -8.87
N SER A 32 -7.14 0.48 -9.78
CA SER A 32 -7.41 0.84 -11.18
C SER A 32 -8.39 -0.16 -11.77
N SER A 33 -9.23 0.27 -12.71
CA SER A 33 -10.19 -0.61 -13.40
C SER A 33 -9.52 -1.75 -14.17
N THR A 34 -8.21 -1.64 -14.42
CA THR A 34 -7.39 -2.63 -15.10
C THR A 34 -6.73 -3.65 -14.15
N ALA A 35 -6.78 -3.44 -12.83
CA ALA A 35 -6.15 -4.33 -11.88
C ALA A 35 -7.03 -5.56 -11.61
N ALA A 36 -6.43 -6.75 -11.68
CA ALA A 36 -7.12 -7.99 -11.30
C ALA A 36 -7.51 -7.96 -9.81
N PRO A 37 -8.65 -8.56 -9.41
CA PRO A 37 -9.14 -8.51 -8.03
C PRO A 37 -8.38 -9.44 -7.05
N HIS A 38 -7.34 -10.12 -7.52
CA HIS A 38 -6.54 -11.08 -6.77
C HIS A 38 -5.06 -10.92 -7.14
N GLY A 39 -4.16 -11.46 -6.31
CA GLY A 39 -2.74 -11.54 -6.60
C GLY A 39 -1.89 -11.05 -5.44
N THR A 40 -0.73 -10.48 -5.76
CA THR A 40 0.25 -10.06 -4.75
C THR A 40 0.21 -8.55 -4.56
N VAL A 41 -0.04 -8.13 -3.32
CA VAL A 41 0.14 -6.75 -2.89
C VAL A 41 1.53 -6.58 -2.32
N THR A 42 2.22 -5.55 -2.80
CA THR A 42 3.52 -5.12 -2.26
C THR A 42 3.40 -3.67 -1.81
N TRP A 43 3.89 -3.35 -0.61
CA TRP A 43 3.84 -1.99 -0.09
C TRP A 43 5.14 -1.59 0.62
N ARG A 44 5.40 -0.29 0.61
CA ARG A 44 6.48 0.35 1.38
C ARG A 44 5.90 1.44 2.27
N LEU A 45 6.49 1.63 3.44
CA LEU A 45 6.11 2.70 4.37
C LEU A 45 7.15 3.82 4.36
N ILE A 46 6.70 5.01 4.72
CA ILE A 46 7.56 6.16 5.02
C ILE A 46 7.93 6.06 6.51
N SER A 47 9.22 6.11 6.82
CA SER A 47 9.73 6.15 8.19
C SER A 47 9.50 7.52 8.84
N ASP A 48 9.69 7.61 10.15
CA ASP A 48 9.60 8.88 10.88
C ASP A 48 10.67 9.91 10.44
N TYR A 49 11.70 9.45 9.72
CA TYR A 49 12.74 10.29 9.13
C TYR A 49 12.48 10.62 7.64
N GLY A 50 11.32 10.26 7.11
CA GLY A 50 10.89 10.58 5.74
C GLY A 50 11.42 9.62 4.66
N MET A 51 12.09 8.53 5.04
CA MET A 51 12.69 7.59 4.08
C MET A 51 11.73 6.45 3.75
N SER A 52 11.77 5.97 2.50
CA SER A 52 11.07 4.73 2.13
C SER A 52 11.75 3.52 2.77
N LEU A 53 10.96 2.71 3.47
CA LEU A 53 11.41 1.46 4.10
C LEU A 53 11.38 0.27 3.12
N GLU A 54 11.93 -0.85 3.56
CA GLU A 54 11.93 -2.11 2.82
C GLU A 54 10.51 -2.56 2.44
N PRO A 55 10.34 -3.24 1.29
CA PRO A 55 9.04 -3.70 0.84
C PRO A 55 8.53 -4.85 1.70
N HIS A 56 7.24 -4.79 1.99
CA HIS A 56 6.45 -5.90 2.51
C HIS A 56 5.56 -6.45 1.39
N SER A 57 5.18 -7.73 1.48
CA SER A 57 4.26 -8.34 0.52
C SER A 57 3.30 -9.33 1.16
N GLY A 58 2.17 -9.55 0.50
CA GLY A 58 1.18 -10.57 0.84
C GLY A 58 0.32 -10.90 -0.38
N SER A 59 -0.21 -12.11 -0.43
CA SER A 59 -1.01 -12.61 -1.57
C SER A 59 -2.41 -13.01 -1.12
N PHE A 60 -3.41 -12.78 -1.97
CA PHE A 60 -4.80 -13.20 -1.77
C PHE A 60 -5.50 -13.49 -3.10
#